data_AF-A0A392PSD3-F1
#
_entry.id   AF-A0A392PSD3-F1
#
_cell.length_a   1.000
_cell.length_b   1.000
_cell.length_c   1.000
_cell.angle_alpha   90.00
_cell.angle_beta   90.00
_cell.angle_gamma   90.00
#
_symmetry.space_group_name_H-M   'P 1'
#
loop_
_entity.id
_entity.type
_entity.pdbx_description
1 polymer ?
#
loop_
_entity_poly.entity_id
_entity_poly.type
_entity_poly.pdbx_seq_one_letter_code
_entity_poly.pdbx_strand_id
1 'polypeptide(L)'
;ENSLDWASRYSIAVGVAQGLSFLHGFASGPILLLDLSSKSIMLKSLKEPLVGDIEHYKVIDPSKSTGSFSAVAGSVGYIPPG
;
A
#
# COMPACT_ATOMS: atom_id res chain seq x y z
N GLU A 1 2.15 5.58 -28.55
CA GLU A 1 1.93 5.73 -27.10
C GLU A 1 1.45 4.41 -26.53
N ASN A 2 2.18 3.81 -25.59
CA ASN A 2 1.69 2.67 -24.80
C ASN A 2 1.06 3.22 -23.52
N SER A 3 -0.09 3.89 -23.64
CA SER A 3 -0.82 4.37 -22.47
C SER A 3 -1.71 3.24 -21.94
N LEU A 4 -1.73 3.09 -20.61
CA LEU A 4 -2.72 2.22 -19.96
C LEU A 4 -4.11 2.83 -20.20
N ASP A 5 -5.02 2.04 -20.77
CA ASP A 5 -6.42 2.44 -20.91
C ASP A 5 -7.10 2.54 -19.55
N TRP A 6 -8.28 3.18 -19.53
CA TRP A 6 -9.00 3.42 -18.28
C TRP A 6 -9.39 2.12 -17.57
N ALA A 7 -9.81 1.10 -18.33
CA ALA A 7 -10.19 -0.19 -17.78
C ALA A 7 -9.02 -0.86 -17.04
N SER A 8 -7.81 -0.81 -17.61
CA SER A 8 -6.61 -1.34 -16.96
C SER A 8 -6.26 -0.54 -15.70
N ARG A 9 -6.32 0.80 -15.75
CA ARG A 9 -6.07 1.64 -14.56
C ARG A 9 -7.04 1.33 -13.42
N TYR A 10 -8.31 1.17 -13.75
CA TYR A 10 -9.33 0.80 -12.78
C TYR A 10 -9.05 -0.58 -12.16
N SER A 11 -8.73 -1.57 -12.99
CA SER A 11 -8.37 -2.91 -12.52
C SER A 11 -7.16 -2.90 -11.59
N ILE A 12 -6.14 -2.10 -11.91
CA ILE A 12 -4.95 -1.92 -11.07
C ILE A 12 -5.33 -1.30 -9.72
N ALA A 13 -6.11 -0.21 -9.72
CA ALA A 13 -6.55 0.46 -8.50
C ALA A 13 -7.35 -0.47 -7.57
N VAL A 14 -8.27 -1.26 -8.14
CA VAL A 14 -9.06 -2.25 -7.39
C VAL A 14 -8.16 -3.32 -6.78
N GLY A 15 -7.24 -3.91 -7.54
CA GLY A 15 -6.35 -4.95 -7.02
C GLY A 15 -5.42 -4.45 -5.93
N VAL A 16 -4.90 -3.22 -6.06
CA VAL A 16 -4.10 -2.58 -4.99
C VAL A 16 -4.94 -2.36 -3.74
N ALA A 17 -6.17 -1.86 -3.88
CA ALA A 17 -7.08 -1.65 -2.75
C ALA A 17 -7.44 -2.97 -2.04
N GLN A 18 -7.62 -4.06 -2.78
CA GLN A 18 -7.84 -5.39 -2.22
C GLN A 18 -6.63 -5.87 -1.42
N GLY A 19 -5.41 -5.70 -1.95
CA GLY A 19 -4.18 -6.03 -1.23
C GLY A 19 -4.02 -5.25 0.08
N LEU A 20 -4.28 -3.94 0.06
CA LEU A 20 -4.26 -3.11 1.27
C LEU A 20 -5.36 -3.52 2.27
N SER A 21 -6.57 -3.80 1.79
CA SER A 21 -7.66 -4.27 2.64
C SER A 21 -7.32 -5.60 3.33
N PHE A 22 -6.64 -6.50 2.63
CA PHE A 22 -6.15 -7.74 3.20
C PHE A 22 -5.15 -7.48 4.33
N LEU A 23 -4.15 -6.62 4.10
CA LEU A 23 -3.13 -6.27 5.10
C LEU A 23 -3.69 -5.56 6.34
N HIS A 24 -4.69 -4.69 6.16
CA HIS A 24 -5.32 -3.98 7.27
C HIS A 24 -6.28 -4.87 8.07
N GLY A 25 -6.81 -5.94 7.47
CA GLY A 25 -7.80 -6.84 8.08
C GLY A 25 -7.23 -7.89 9.05
N PHE A 26 -5.92 -7.92 9.29
CA PHE A 26 -5.30 -8.93 10.15
C PHE A 26 -5.74 -8.78 11.61
N ALA A 27 -6.40 -9.80 12.15
CA ALA A 27 -6.92 -9.81 13.52
C ALA A 27 -5.83 -9.72 14.61
N SER A 28 -4.62 -10.19 14.30
CA SER A 28 -3.45 -10.08 15.19
C SER A 28 -2.83 -8.69 15.23
N GLY A 29 -3.26 -7.78 14.35
CA GLY A 29 -2.66 -6.46 14.18
C GLY A 29 -2.65 -6.03 12.71
N PRO A 30 -3.25 -4.89 12.35
CA PRO A 30 -3.17 -4.34 11.01
C PRO A 30 -1.71 -4.16 10.56
N ILE A 31 -1.40 -4.54 9.33
CA ILE A 31 -0.10 -4.30 8.71
C ILE A 31 -0.20 -3.01 7.89
N LEU A 32 0.49 -1.96 8.33
CA LEU A 32 0.57 -0.69 7.60
C LEU A 32 1.77 -0.71 6.66
N LEU A 33 1.54 -0.45 5.38
CA LEU A 33 2.59 -0.13 4.42
C LEU A 33 2.83 1.38 4.45
N LEU A 34 4.00 1.78 4.92
CA LEU A 34 4.37 3.18 5.15
C LEU A 34 4.94 3.87 3.91
N ASP A 35 5.33 3.09 2.89
CA ASP A 35 5.81 3.62 1.61
C ASP A 35 5.06 3.05 0.40
N LEU A 36 3.80 3.46 0.28
CA LEU A 36 3.00 3.15 -0.90
C LEU A 36 3.06 4.31 -1.90
N SER A 37 3.53 4.02 -3.11
CA SER A 37 3.51 4.94 -4.24
C SER A 37 3.25 4.18 -5.54
N SER A 38 3.03 4.91 -6.64
CA SER A 38 2.93 4.28 -7.96
C SER A 38 4.19 3.50 -8.36
N LYS A 39 5.35 3.81 -7.77
CA LYS A 39 6.62 3.10 -8.02
C LYS A 39 6.71 1.76 -7.29
N SER A 40 6.04 1.62 -6.14
CA SER A 40 6.03 0.38 -5.36
C SER A 40 4.95 -0.61 -5.81
N ILE A 41 4.13 -0.25 -6.81
CA ILE A 41 3.15 -1.16 -7.43
C ILE A 41 3.80 -1.83 -8.65
N MET A 42 4.03 -3.14 -8.55
CA MET A 42 4.51 -3.95 -9.67
C MET A 42 3.33 -4.53 -10.44
N LEU A 43 3.46 -4.64 -11.76
CA LEU A 43 2.43 -5.25 -12.61
C LEU A 43 2.97 -6.55 -13.18
N LYS A 44 2.49 -7.68 -12.67
CA LYS A 44 2.77 -8.98 -13.28
C LYS A 44 1.97 -9.15 -14.57
N SER A 45 0.76 -8.62 -14.60
CA SER A 45 -0.05 -8.39 -15.79
C SER A 45 -1.01 -7.20 -15.55
N LEU A 46 -1.74 -6.76 -16.57
CA LEU A 46 -2.75 -5.68 -16.44
C LEU A 46 -3.86 -5.98 -15.43
N LYS A 47 -4.07 -7.26 -15.10
CA LYS A 47 -5.09 -7.72 -14.14
C LYS A 47 -4.49 -8.27 -12.85
N GLU A 48 -3.17 -8.25 -12.71
CA GLU A 48 -2.46 -8.76 -11.54
C GLU A 48 -1.49 -7.69 -11.02
N PRO A 49 -1.99 -6.62 -10.37
CA PRO A 49 -1.15 -5.70 -9.64
C PRO A 49 -0.64 -6.37 -8.36
N LEU A 50 0.63 -6.12 -8.03
CA LEU A 50 1.31 -6.62 -6.85
C LEU A 50 1.87 -5.43 -6.08
N VAL A 51 1.68 -5.42 -4.76
CA VAL A 51 2.33 -4.44 -3.88
C VAL A 51 3.74 -4.96 -3.62
N GLY A 52 4.74 -4.33 -4.27
CA GLY A 52 6.08 -4.90 -4.44
C GLY A 52 7.13 -4.40 -3.44
N ASP A 53 6.97 -3.20 -2.89
CA ASP A 53 7.88 -2.66 -1.87
C ASP A 53 7.22 -2.68 -0.50
N ILE A 54 7.51 -3.73 0.26
CA ILE A 54 6.98 -3.93 1.61
C ILE A 54 8.06 -3.69 2.67
N GLU A 55 9.22 -3.14 2.32
CA GLU A 55 10.33 -2.99 3.28
C GLU A 55 9.98 -2.00 4.41
N HIS A 56 9.18 -0.98 4.08
CA HIS A 56 8.69 0.01 5.03
C HIS A 56 7.29 -0.38 5.54
N TYR A 57 7.19 -1.44 6.34
CA TYR A 57 5.94 -1.85 6.98
C TYR A 57 5.99 -1.77 8.51
N LYS A 58 4.81 -1.63 9.13
CA LYS A 58 4.65 -1.72 10.59
C LYS A 58 3.43 -2.55 10.93
N VAL A 59 3.60 -3.54 11.79
CA VAL A 59 2.49 -4.26 12.42
C VAL A 59 2.01 -3.44 13.62
N ILE A 60 0.73 -3.11 13.65
CA ILE A 60 0.12 -2.36 14.75
C ILE A 60 -0.39 -3.34 15.79
N ASP A 61 0.08 -3.18 17.02
CA ASP A 61 -0.46 -3.86 18.20
C ASP A 61 -1.82 -3.25 18.57
N PRO A 62 -2.95 -3.98 18.43
CA PRO A 62 -4.27 -3.44 18.72
C PRO A 62 -4.47 -3.06 20.19
N SER A 63 -3.63 -3.58 21.09
CA SER A 63 -3.70 -3.30 22.54
C SER A 63 -3.02 -1.98 22.93
N LYS A 64 -2.26 -1.35 22.02
CA LYS A 64 -1.58 -0.08 22.23
C LYS A 64 -2.27 1.02 21.41
N SER A 65 -2.30 2.25 21.91
CA SER A 65 -2.70 3.39 21.06
C SER A 65 -1.77 3.45 19.85
N THR A 66 -2.30 3.87 18.70
CA THR A 66 -1.60 3.92 17.39
C THR A 66 -0.13 4.28 17.58
N GLY A 67 0.74 3.27 17.49
CA GLY A 67 2.08 3.36 18.04
C GLY A 67 2.87 4.52 17.45
N SER A 68 3.52 5.31 18.31
CA SER A 68 4.44 6.38 17.90
C SER A 68 5.42 5.87 16.82
N PHE A 69 5.54 6.62 15.73
CA PHE A 69 6.58 6.41 14.72
C PHE A 69 7.82 7.21 15.15
N SER A 70 8.99 6.57 15.16
CA SER A 70 10.25 7.23 15.52
C SER A 70 10.78 8.14 14.41
N ALA A 71 10.28 8.00 13.19
CA ALA A 71 10.65 8.77 12.01
C ALA A 71 9.47 8.84 11.03
N VAL A 72 9.48 9.85 10.15
CA VAL A 72 8.59 9.93 9.00
C VAL A 72 9.07 8.92 7.94
N ALA A 73 8.14 8.14 7.39
CA ALA A 73 8.39 7.19 6.31
C ALA A 73 7.44 7.48 5.14
N GLY A 74 7.90 7.15 3.93
CA GLY A 74 7.12 7.27 2.70
C GLY A 74 7.79 8.12 1.63
N SER A 75 7.37 7.90 0.39
CA SER A 75 7.80 8.65 -0.78
C SER A 75 7.25 10.08 -0.80
N VAL A 76 8.09 11.06 -1.15
CA VAL A 76 7.69 12.47 -1.29
C VAL A 76 6.47 12.59 -2.23
N GLY A 77 5.44 13.31 -1.78
CA GLY A 77 4.16 13.46 -2.47
C GLY A 77 3.11 12.39 -2.15
N TYR A 78 3.50 11.32 -1.44
CA TYR A 78 2.59 10.26 -0.94
C TYR A 78 2.52 10.23 0.59
N ILE A 79 3.41 10.94 1.28
CA ILE A 79 3.39 11.09 2.75
C ILE A 79 2.12 11.85 3.17
N PRO A 80 1.27 11.28 4.03
CA PRO A 80 0.10 11.99 4.58
C PRO A 80 0.53 13.23 5.39
N PRO A 81 -0.20 14.36 5.30
CA PRO A 81 0.15 15.58 6.03
C PRO A 81 -0.08 15.51 7.55
N GLY A 82 -0.91 14.56 8.01
CA GLY A 82 -1.35 14.43 9.40
C GLY A 82 -2.86 14.52 9.54
#